data_AF-A0A8A1M9W3-F1
#
_entry.id   AF-A0A8A1M9W3-F1
#
_cell.length_a   1.000
_cell.length_b   1.000
_cell.length_c   1.000
_cell.angle_alpha   90.00
_cell.angle_beta   90.00
_cell.angle_gamma   90.00
#
_symmetry.space_group_name_H-M   'P 1'
#
loop_
_entity.id
_entity.type
_entity.pdbx_description
1 polymer ?
#
loop_
_entity_poly.entity_id
_entity_poly.type
_entity_poly.pdbx_seq_one_letter_code
_entity_poly.pdbx_strand_id
1 'polypeptide(L)'
;MKKAPGERATSDVILPMQDPYMTQITDGRKNYEFRKYCLMPSAKRIWFYRTAPLSSITHVCETKPARTRKPGDRPLDEDGLGNAEFNSKHKDWDGYDFAYEMVTCLRAQTADNPQGDERQTWFQAGSKGACLSAQVN
;
A
#
# COMPACT_ATOMS: atom_id res chain seq x y z
N MET A 1 -10.45 4.23 -32.73
CA MET A 1 -11.17 5.49 -32.46
C MET A 1 -11.54 5.56 -30.97
N LYS A 2 -11.19 6.69 -30.35
CA LYS A 2 -11.74 7.33 -29.12
C LYS A 2 -11.73 6.53 -27.80
N LYS A 3 -10.72 6.83 -26.97
CA LYS A 3 -10.79 6.64 -25.50
C LYS A 3 -11.92 7.54 -24.98
N ALA A 4 -12.88 6.98 -24.24
CA ALA A 4 -13.97 7.76 -23.67
C ALA A 4 -13.41 8.84 -22.71
N PRO A 5 -13.85 10.10 -22.80
CA PRO A 5 -13.42 11.14 -21.88
C PRO A 5 -14.19 10.99 -20.57
N GLY A 6 -13.52 10.57 -19.50
CA GLY A 6 -14.13 10.59 -18.16
C GLY A 6 -13.54 9.61 -17.15
N GLU A 7 -12.85 8.56 -17.58
CA GLU A 7 -12.24 7.62 -16.64
C GLU A 7 -10.88 8.16 -16.18
N ARG A 8 -10.88 8.90 -15.07
CA ARG A 8 -9.64 9.19 -14.34
C ARG A 8 -9.09 7.84 -13.88
N ALA A 9 -8.06 7.35 -14.56
CA ALA A 9 -7.30 6.21 -14.07
C ALA A 9 -6.85 6.54 -12.65
N THR A 10 -7.35 5.77 -11.68
CA THR A 10 -6.96 5.96 -10.28
C THR A 10 -5.47 5.63 -10.17
N SER A 11 -4.70 6.49 -9.52
CA SER A 11 -3.27 6.29 -9.27
C SER A 11 -2.99 5.76 -7.87
N ASP A 12 -4.06 5.42 -7.16
CA ASP A 12 -4.09 5.19 -5.72
C ASP A 12 -4.57 3.76 -5.47
N VAL A 13 -3.83 3.03 -4.65
CA VAL A 13 -4.16 1.68 -4.22
C VAL A 13 -4.19 1.62 -2.69
N ILE A 14 -5.07 0.80 -2.13
CA ILE A 14 -5.15 0.58 -0.68
C ILE A 14 -4.58 -0.79 -0.37
N LEU A 15 -3.65 -0.88 0.59
CA LEU A 15 -3.07 -2.14 1.05
C LEU A 15 -3.22 -2.30 2.56
N PRO A 16 -3.59 -3.50 3.04
CA PRO A 16 -3.54 -3.80 4.47
C PRO A 16 -2.08 -3.92 4.92
N MET A 17 -1.79 -3.41 6.11
CA MET A 17 -0.46 -3.44 6.73
C MET A 17 -0.57 -3.68 8.23
N GLN A 18 0.33 -4.49 8.78
CA GLN A 18 0.43 -4.67 10.23
C GLN A 18 1.41 -3.65 10.83
N ASP A 19 1.20 -3.35 12.10
CA ASP A 19 1.93 -2.32 12.84
C ASP A 19 3.45 -2.43 12.78
N PRO A 20 4.07 -3.62 13.00
CA PRO A 20 5.54 -3.72 12.98
C PRO A 20 6.15 -3.33 11.63
N TYR A 21 5.46 -3.66 10.53
CA TYR A 21 5.92 -3.32 9.19
C TYR A 21 5.67 -1.85 8.87
N MET A 22 4.53 -1.29 9.31
CA MET A 22 4.28 0.15 9.14
C MET A 22 5.35 0.98 9.85
N THR A 23 5.76 0.59 11.07
CA THR A 23 6.86 1.24 11.78
C THR A 23 8.18 1.16 11.02
N GLN A 24 8.51 0.00 10.42
CA GLN A 24 9.72 -0.13 9.60
C GLN A 24 9.71 0.81 8.39
N ILE A 25 8.54 1.05 7.79
CA ILE A 25 8.37 1.98 6.67
C ILE A 25 8.55 3.42 7.14
N THR A 26 7.89 3.82 8.24
CA THR A 26 7.98 5.19 8.76
C THR A 26 9.36 5.54 9.30
N ASP A 27 10.10 4.55 9.83
CA ASP A 27 11.48 4.71 10.28
C ASP A 27 12.48 4.72 9.10
N GLY A 28 12.02 4.48 7.87
CA GLY A 28 12.87 4.38 6.68
C GLY A 28 13.69 3.09 6.56
N ARG A 29 13.56 2.14 7.51
CA ARG A 29 14.27 0.84 7.47
C ARG A 29 13.79 -0.04 6.33
N LYS A 30 12.49 0.00 6.02
CA LYS A 30 11.89 -0.67 4.86
C LYS A 30 11.58 0.39 3.81
N ASN A 31 12.35 0.43 2.73
CA ASN A 31 12.21 1.40 1.65
C ASN A 31 11.44 0.88 0.43
N TYR A 32 11.18 -0.42 0.34
CA TYR A 32 10.32 -1.03 -0.69
C TYR A 32 9.14 -1.79 -0.09
N GLU A 33 7.97 -1.68 -0.73
CA GLU A 33 6.86 -2.62 -0.55
C GLU A 33 6.95 -3.72 -1.63
N PHE A 34 6.94 -4.98 -1.21
CA PHE A 34 7.15 -6.11 -2.11
C PHE A 34 5.87 -6.90 -2.30
N ARG A 35 5.49 -7.18 -3.55
CA ARG A 35 4.25 -7.88 -3.88
C ARG A 35 4.47 -9.02 -4.87
N LYS A 36 3.62 -10.03 -4.73
CA LYS A 36 3.56 -11.15 -5.69
C LYS A 36 2.89 -10.80 -7.02
N TYR A 37 2.19 -9.67 -7.06
CA TYR A 37 1.45 -9.22 -8.22
C TYR A 37 1.68 -7.72 -8.43
N CYS A 38 1.57 -7.29 -9.68
CA CYS A 38 1.57 -5.88 -10.03
C CYS A 38 0.28 -5.23 -9.49
N LEU A 39 0.41 -4.23 -8.62
CA LEU A 39 -0.71 -3.48 -8.05
C LEU A 39 -1.55 -2.82 -9.15
N MET A 40 -0.88 -2.01 -9.99
CA MET A 40 -1.38 -1.47 -11.26
C MET A 40 -0.22 -0.73 -11.93
N PRO A 41 -0.13 -0.69 -13.27
CA PRO A 41 0.95 0.03 -13.95
C PRO A 41 0.98 1.54 -13.68
N SER A 42 -0.17 2.13 -13.33
CA SER A 42 -0.33 3.56 -13.06
C SER A 42 -0.30 3.94 -11.57
N ALA A 43 0.05 3.01 -10.67
CA ALA A 43 0.10 3.29 -9.25
C ALA A 43 1.20 4.32 -8.97
N LYS A 44 0.81 5.38 -8.26
CA LYS A 44 1.70 6.43 -7.78
C LYS A 44 1.68 6.55 -6.25
N ARG A 45 0.61 6.08 -5.61
CA ARG A 45 0.41 6.19 -4.16
C ARG A 45 -0.19 4.92 -3.60
N ILE A 46 0.32 4.50 -2.46
CA ILE A 46 -0.20 3.40 -1.66
C ILE A 46 -0.75 3.98 -0.36
N TRP A 47 -2.04 3.75 -0.10
CA TRP A 47 -2.69 4.05 1.16
C TRP A 47 -2.65 2.80 2.04
N PHE A 48 -2.03 2.91 3.21
CA PHE A 48 -1.92 1.79 4.14
C PHE A 48 -3.06 1.80 5.15
N TYR A 49 -3.89 0.76 5.03
CA TYR A 49 -4.88 0.38 6.04
C TYR A 49 -4.16 -0.43 7.13
N ARG A 50 -4.03 0.14 8.34
CA ARG A 50 -3.53 -0.61 9.48
C ARG A 50 -4.61 -1.58 9.93
N THR A 51 -4.26 -2.86 9.98
CA THR A 51 -5.15 -3.92 10.46
C THR A 51 -5.40 -3.77 11.97
N ALA A 52 -6.13 -4.71 12.58
CA ALA A 52 -6.37 -4.69 14.02
C ALA A 52 -5.04 -4.49 14.81
N PRO A 53 -5.05 -3.65 15.86
CA PRO A 53 -6.23 -3.05 16.50
C PRO A 53 -6.71 -1.72 15.90
N LEU A 54 -5.93 -1.05 15.03
CA LEU A 54 -6.28 0.30 14.57
C LEU A 54 -7.41 0.33 13.53
N SER A 55 -7.50 -0.69 12.69
CA SER A 55 -8.56 -0.88 11.68
C SER A 55 -8.91 0.41 10.89
N SER A 56 -7.89 1.13 10.43
CA SER A 56 -8.05 2.44 9.78
C SER A 56 -6.93 2.73 8.78
N ILE A 57 -7.23 3.57 7.78
CA ILE A 57 -6.21 4.12 6.89
C ILE A 57 -5.42 5.15 7.67
N THR A 58 -4.11 4.94 7.78
CA THR A 58 -3.26 5.78 8.65
C THR A 58 -2.12 6.44 7.91
N HIS A 59 -1.71 5.92 6.75
CA HIS A 59 -0.59 6.45 6.01
C HIS A 59 -0.88 6.43 4.52
N VAL A 60 -0.28 7.38 3.82
CA VAL A 60 -0.15 7.38 2.36
C VAL A 60 1.32 7.50 2.03
N CYS A 61 1.83 6.61 1.19
CA CYS A 61 3.18 6.70 0.69
C CYS A 61 3.17 6.87 -0.84
N GLU A 62 3.99 7.79 -1.34
CA GLU A 62 4.23 7.92 -2.78
C GLU A 62 5.24 6.87 -3.23
N THR A 63 5.02 6.30 -4.41
CA THR A 63 5.85 5.22 -4.94
C THR A 63 6.34 5.50 -6.34
N LYS A 64 7.55 5.02 -6.64
CA LYS A 64 8.02 4.91 -8.03
C LYS A 64 7.31 3.76 -8.75
N PRO A 65 7.38 3.69 -10.09
CA PRO A 65 6.94 2.53 -10.85
C PRO A 65 7.59 1.24 -10.34
N ALA A 66 6.85 0.13 -10.42
CA ALA A 66 7.32 -1.15 -9.91
C ALA A 66 8.66 -1.56 -10.54
N ARG A 67 9.62 -1.92 -9.69
CA ARG A 67 10.83 -2.64 -10.09
C ARG A 67 10.52 -4.13 -10.14
N THR A 68 11.09 -4.82 -11.14
CA THR A 68 10.91 -6.26 -11.31
C THR A 68 12.22 -7.02 -11.14
N ARG A 69 12.13 -8.35 -11.05
CA ARG A 69 13.28 -9.29 -11.01
C ARG A 69 13.51 -10.01 -12.33
N LYS A 70 13.11 -9.40 -13.45
CA LYS A 70 13.28 -10.02 -14.77
C LYS A 70 14.76 -10.03 -15.13
N PRO A 71 15.22 -11.03 -15.92
CA PRO A 71 16.59 -11.02 -16.43
C PRO A 71 16.89 -9.68 -17.14
N GLY A 72 17.96 -9.01 -16.71
CA GLY A 72 18.37 -7.70 -17.24
C GLY A 72 17.90 -6.49 -16.42
N ASP A 73 16.98 -6.66 -15.47
CA ASP A 73 16.64 -5.60 -14.52
C ASP A 73 17.81 -5.35 -13.57
N ARG A 74 18.12 -4.07 -13.31
CA ARG A 74 19.13 -3.71 -12.31
C ARG A 74 18.64 -4.12 -10.91
N PRO A 75 19.50 -4.70 -10.05
CA PRO A 75 19.15 -4.99 -8.66
C PRO A 75 18.76 -3.72 -7.89
N LEU A 76 18.05 -3.92 -6.77
CA LEU A 76 17.78 -2.86 -5.81
C LEU A 76 19.05 -2.54 -5.03
N ASP A 77 19.19 -1.29 -4.58
CA ASP A 77 20.24 -0.94 -3.63
C ASP A 77 19.92 -1.64 -2.28
N GLU A 78 20.92 -2.26 -1.64
CA GLU A 78 20.71 -3.13 -0.46
C GLU A 78 20.70 -2.36 0.87
N ASP A 79 20.20 -1.13 0.85
CA ASP A 79 20.16 -0.18 1.96
C ASP A 79 18.89 -0.30 2.83
N GLY A 80 17.97 -1.20 2.47
CA GLY A 80 16.71 -1.42 3.18
C GLY A 80 16.34 -2.89 3.38
N LEU A 81 15.42 -3.12 4.32
CA LEU A 81 14.94 -4.43 4.72
C LEU A 81 14.23 -5.16 3.57
N GLY A 82 14.71 -6.36 3.23
CA GLY A 82 14.16 -7.21 2.18
C GLY A 82 14.82 -7.03 0.80
N ASN A 83 15.69 -6.02 0.63
CA ASN A 83 16.27 -5.71 -0.67
C ASN A 83 17.24 -6.80 -1.14
N ALA A 84 18.10 -7.31 -0.25
CA ALA A 84 19.02 -8.40 -0.55
C ALA A 84 18.28 -9.71 -0.82
N GLU A 85 17.22 -10.03 -0.06
CA GLU A 85 16.37 -11.20 -0.26
C GLU A 85 15.61 -11.13 -1.59
N PHE A 86 15.14 -9.94 -1.96
CA PHE A 86 14.51 -9.68 -3.25
C PHE A 86 15.51 -9.91 -4.39
N ASN A 87 16.71 -9.32 -4.31
CA ASN A 87 17.78 -9.44 -5.31
C ASN A 87 18.23 -10.90 -5.50
N SER A 88 18.42 -11.63 -4.40
CA SER A 88 18.91 -13.01 -4.40
C SER A 88 17.84 -14.06 -4.73
N LYS A 89 16.58 -13.65 -4.90
CA LYS A 89 15.42 -14.56 -5.07
C LYS A 89 15.34 -15.59 -3.95
N HIS A 90 15.41 -15.12 -2.70
CA HIS A 90 15.33 -15.98 -1.53
C HIS A 90 14.07 -16.86 -1.57
N LYS A 91 14.20 -18.14 -1.18
CA LYS A 91 13.10 -19.13 -1.31
C LYS A 91 11.80 -18.71 -0.62
N ASP A 92 11.90 -18.05 0.53
CA ASP A 92 10.72 -17.59 1.30
C ASP A 92 10.02 -16.39 0.62
N TRP A 93 10.68 -15.78 -0.37
CA TRP A 93 10.24 -14.66 -1.18
C TRP A 93 9.83 -15.10 -2.59
N ASP A 94 9.52 -16.40 -2.75
CA ASP A 94 9.06 -16.92 -4.02
C ASP A 94 7.77 -16.23 -4.48
N GLY A 95 7.77 -15.86 -5.76
CA GLY A 95 6.73 -15.07 -6.42
C GLY A 95 6.70 -13.58 -6.09
N TYR A 96 7.48 -13.05 -5.12
CA TYR A 96 7.54 -11.60 -4.84
C TYR A 96 8.34 -10.84 -5.91
N ASP A 97 7.75 -10.66 -7.10
CA ASP A 97 8.44 -10.15 -8.29
C ASP A 97 8.29 -8.65 -8.53
N PHE A 98 7.56 -7.94 -7.66
CA PHE A 98 7.32 -6.50 -7.79
C PHE A 98 7.76 -5.77 -6.53
N ALA A 99 8.61 -4.76 -6.68
CA ALA A 99 9.06 -3.88 -5.60
C ALA A 99 8.67 -2.43 -5.88
N TYR A 100 8.01 -1.80 -4.91
CA TYR A 100 7.55 -0.42 -4.98
C TYR A 100 8.38 0.44 -4.04
N GLU A 101 9.30 1.24 -4.58
CA GLU A 101 10.13 2.15 -3.80
C GLU A 101 9.24 3.23 -3.18
N MET A 102 9.27 3.36 -1.86
CA MET A 102 8.54 4.39 -1.13
C MET A 102 9.40 5.65 -1.06
N VAL A 103 8.95 6.71 -1.73
CA VAL A 103 9.69 7.98 -1.85
C VAL A 103 9.39 8.88 -0.65
N THR A 104 8.11 8.99 -0.31
CA THR A 104 7.63 9.71 0.87
C THR A 104 6.59 8.85 1.54
N CYS A 105 6.52 8.90 2.87
CA CYS A 105 5.39 8.32 3.58
C CYS A 105 4.89 9.25 4.68
N LEU A 106 3.63 9.63 4.57
CA LEU A 106 3.00 10.62 5.44
C LEU A 106 1.87 9.96 6.20
N ARG A 107 1.75 10.31 7.48
CA ARG A 107 0.57 9.96 8.27
C ARG A 107 -0.64 10.69 7.68
N ALA A 108 -1.66 9.95 7.30
CA ALA A 108 -2.94 10.51 6.93
C ALA A 108 -3.51 11.20 8.16
N GLN A 109 -3.68 12.52 8.09
CA GLN A 109 -4.41 13.25 9.11
C GLN A 109 -5.88 12.86 8.97
N THR A 110 -6.41 12.15 9.95
CA THR A 110 -7.85 12.22 10.20
C THR A 110 -8.11 13.65 10.61
N ALA A 111 -9.08 14.34 9.98
CA ALA A 111 -9.57 15.59 10.56
C ALA A 111 -9.92 15.26 12.02
N ASP A 112 -9.21 15.88 12.96
CA ASP A 112 -9.48 15.71 14.38
C ASP A 112 -10.94 16.08 14.59
N ASN A 113 -11.78 15.09 14.89
CA ASN A 113 -13.15 15.34 15.31
C ASN A 113 -13.06 15.94 16.72
N PRO A 114 -13.33 17.25 16.94
CA PRO A 114 -13.10 17.87 18.24
C PRO A 114 -14.15 17.47 19.30
N GLN A 115 -15.11 16.62 18.95
CA GLN A 115 -16.08 16.07 19.89
C GLN A 115 -16.05 14.55 19.83
N GLY A 116 -15.78 13.92 20.96
CA GLY A 116 -15.93 12.48 21.11
C GLY A 116 -17.35 12.05 20.76
N ASP A 117 -17.48 11.32 19.66
CA ASP A 117 -18.60 10.41 19.43
C ASP A 117 -18.09 9.25 18.57
N GLU A 118 -18.04 8.09 19.20
CA GLU A 118 -17.70 6.82 18.56
C GLU A 118 -18.87 6.45 17.64
N ARG A 119 -18.69 6.64 16.33
CA ARG A 119 -19.42 6.03 15.18
C ARG A 119 -19.72 7.10 14.13
N GLN A 120 -18.78 7.33 13.21
CA GLN A 120 -19.00 7.53 11.77
C GLN A 120 -17.80 8.28 11.18
N THR A 121 -16.96 7.57 10.43
CA THR A 121 -16.13 8.21 9.40
C THR A 121 -16.66 7.77 8.05
N TRP A 122 -17.21 8.73 7.31
CA TRP A 122 -17.71 8.55 5.96
C TRP A 122 -16.59 8.15 5.00
N PHE A 123 -16.79 7.04 4.27
CA PHE A 123 -16.31 6.92 2.90
C PHE A 123 -17.50 6.50 2.03
N GLN A 124 -18.10 7.49 1.37
CA GLN A 124 -18.85 7.26 0.14
C GLN A 124 -17.84 6.85 -0.95
N ALA A 125 -17.51 5.56 -1.00
CA ALA A 125 -17.02 4.94 -2.21
C ALA A 125 -18.23 4.24 -2.85
N GLY A 126 -18.79 4.87 -3.88
CA GLY A 126 -19.79 4.22 -4.72
C GLY A 126 -19.18 2.98 -5.37
N SER A 127 -19.59 1.81 -4.92
CA SER A 127 -19.78 0.59 -5.71
C SER A 127 -20.47 -0.45 -4.84
N LYS A 128 -21.62 -0.91 -5.31
CA LYS A 128 -22.46 -1.94 -4.67
C LYS A 128 -21.63 -3.20 -4.40
N GLY A 129 -21.67 -3.72 -3.18
CA GLY A 129 -21.09 -5.01 -2.86
C GLY A 129 -21.02 -5.30 -1.36
N ALA A 130 -22.17 -5.70 -0.79
CA ALA A 130 -22.34 -6.47 0.44
C ALA A 130 -21.34 -6.24 1.61
N CYS A 131 -21.74 -5.42 2.59
CA CYS A 131 -21.26 -5.58 3.96
C CYS A 131 -21.91 -6.83 4.57
N LEU A 132 -21.11 -7.85 4.89
CA LEU A 132 -21.48 -8.87 5.85
C LEU A 132 -21.46 -8.23 7.24
N SER A 133 -22.64 -8.03 7.80
CA SER A 133 -22.84 -7.71 9.21
C SER A 133 -22.42 -8.91 10.05
N ALA A 134 -21.33 -8.78 10.80
CA ALA A 134 -21.15 -9.59 12.00
C ALA A 134 -21.96 -8.91 13.11
N GLN A 135 -23.21 -9.35 13.29
CA GLN A 135 -23.94 -9.11 14.53
C GLN A 135 -23.34 -10.01 15.60
N VAL A 136 -22.82 -9.39 16.66
CA VAL A 136 -22.57 -10.08 17.93
C VAL A 136 -23.71 -9.71 18.85
N ASN A 137 -24.65 -10.65 19.00
CA ASN A 137 -25.32 -11.07 20.23
C ASN A 137 -26.32 -12.18 19.91
#